data_AF-A0A3B2W441-F1
#
_entry.id   AF-A0A3B2W441-F1
#
_cell.length_a   1.000
_cell.length_b   1.000
_cell.length_c   1.000
_cell.angle_alpha   90.00
_cell.angle_beta   90.00
_cell.angle_gamma   90.00
#
_symmetry.space_group_name_H-M   'P 1'
#
loop_
_entity.id
_entity.type
_entity.pdbx_description
1 polymer ?
#
loop_
_entity_poly.entity_id
_entity_poly.type
_entity_poly.pdbx_seq_one_letter_code
_entity_poly.pdbx_strand_id
1 'polypeptide(L)'
;MAMVKRFFESYHEVPDGTQCHRKTYITTALGGICGIIGSAYSVSLNPADSTLEAVARVGRYTFTAAAIGAMFGLTTCVSAQVREKPDDPLNYFIGGCAGGLTLGARSEWPFPGDSM
;
A
#
# COMPACT_ATOMS: atom_id res chain seq x y z
N MET A 1 -1.38 0.74 21.73
CA MET A 1 -2.14 -0.10 20.76
C MET A 1 -3.60 0.35 20.58
N ALA A 2 -4.33 0.76 21.62
CA ALA A 2 -5.75 1.16 21.48
C ALA A 2 -6.02 2.26 20.45
N MET A 3 -5.12 3.25 20.33
CA MET A 3 -5.24 4.36 19.36
C MET A 3 -5.06 3.90 17.91
N VAL A 4 -4.12 2.99 17.66
CA VAL A 4 -3.84 2.43 16.33
C VAL A 4 -4.98 1.55 15.84
N LYS A 5 -5.55 0.74 16.74
CA LYS A 5 -6.71 -0.09 16.42
C LYS A 5 -7.93 0.76 16.04
N ARG A 6 -8.25 1.79 16.84
CA ARG A 6 -9.34 2.73 16.54
C ARG A 6 -9.15 3.45 15.22
N PHE A 7 -7.92 3.81 14.88
CA PHE A 7 -7.61 4.45 13.61
C PHE A 7 -7.93 3.58 12.38
N PHE A 8 -7.67 2.27 12.46
CA PHE A 8 -8.04 1.34 11.38
C PHE A 8 -9.53 0.97 11.41
N GLU A 9 -10.15 0.88 12.58
CA GLU A 9 -11.61 0.68 12.69
C GLU A 9 -12.39 1.84 12.04
N SER A 10 -11.86 3.07 12.11
CA SER A 10 -12.41 4.23 11.39
C SER A 10 -12.51 4.05 9.87
N TYR A 11 -11.81 3.08 9.27
CA TYR A 11 -11.96 2.75 7.86
C TYR A 11 -13.35 2.20 7.54
N HIS A 12 -13.97 1.46 8.47
CA HIS A 12 -15.27 0.82 8.30
C HIS A 12 -16.45 1.67 8.77
N GLU A 13 -16.20 2.79 9.46
CA GLU A 13 -17.26 3.70 9.94
C GLU A 13 -17.97 4.47 8.80
N VAL A 14 -17.35 4.54 7.63
CA VAL A 14 -17.87 5.24 6.44
C VAL A 14 -18.04 4.28 5.27
N PRO A 15 -19.17 4.34 4.53
CA PRO A 15 -19.39 3.49 3.37
C PRO A 15 -18.37 3.80 2.26
N ASP A 16 -18.00 2.76 1.51
CA ASP A 16 -17.09 2.89 0.36
C ASP A 16 -17.69 3.82 -0.71
N GLY A 17 -16.86 4.67 -1.31
CA GLY A 17 -17.31 5.73 -2.22
C GLY A 17 -17.52 7.11 -1.57
N THR A 18 -17.49 7.21 -0.24
CA THR A 18 -17.49 8.49 0.50
C THR A 18 -16.16 8.71 1.22
N GLN A 19 -15.70 9.96 1.33
CA GLN A 19 -14.44 10.34 2.00
C GLN A 19 -13.20 9.55 1.50
N CYS A 20 -13.01 9.46 0.18
CA CYS A 20 -11.90 8.72 -0.44
C CYS A 20 -10.52 9.11 0.12
N HIS A 21 -10.30 10.38 0.41
CA HIS A 21 -9.05 10.88 0.99
C HIS A 21 -8.75 10.24 2.35
N ARG A 22 -9.75 10.10 3.23
CA ARG A 22 -9.59 9.51 4.57
C ARG A 22 -9.26 8.03 4.48
N LYS A 23 -10.01 7.27 3.69
CA LYS A 23 -9.76 5.83 3.45
C LYS A 23 -8.39 5.59 2.82
N THR A 24 -8.02 6.40 1.83
CA THR A 24 -6.71 6.32 1.17
C THR A 24 -5.55 6.57 2.13
N TYR A 25 -5.66 7.58 2.99
CA TYR A 25 -4.60 7.86 3.96
C TYR A 25 -4.49 6.75 5.00
N ILE A 26 -5.61 6.17 5.44
CA ILE A 26 -5.61 5.03 6.37
C ILE A 26 -4.90 3.82 5.75
N THR A 27 -5.21 3.47 4.50
CA THR A 27 -4.57 2.33 3.82
C THR A 27 -3.11 2.61 3.47
N THR A 28 -2.77 3.85 3.12
CA THR A 28 -1.38 4.30 2.95
C THR A 28 -0.59 4.16 4.24
N ALA A 29 -1.15 4.59 5.38
CA ALA A 29 -0.52 4.49 6.69
C ALA A 29 -0.33 3.02 7.10
N LEU A 30 -1.31 2.16 6.84
CA LEU A 30 -1.18 0.71 7.04
C LEU A 30 -0.01 0.15 6.22
N GLY A 31 0.04 0.49 4.92
CA GLY A 31 1.11 0.10 4.03
C GLY A 31 2.48 0.59 4.52
N GLY A 32 2.58 1.85 4.93
CA GLY A 32 3.80 2.43 5.49
C GLY A 32 4.27 1.71 6.76
N ILE A 33 3.38 1.38 7.69
CA ILE A 33 3.73 0.61 8.90
C ILE A 33 4.25 -0.77 8.53
N CYS A 34 3.58 -1.49 7.62
CA CYS A 34 4.05 -2.78 7.13
C CYS A 34 5.43 -2.68 6.44
N GLY A 35 5.65 -1.63 5.66
CA GLY A 35 6.93 -1.35 5.01
C GLY A 35 8.06 -1.07 6.00
N ILE A 36 7.79 -0.31 7.07
CA ILE A 36 8.75 -0.07 8.15
C ILE A 36 9.11 -1.39 8.84
N ILE A 37 8.11 -2.20 9.22
CA ILE A 37 8.34 -3.50 9.87
C ILE A 37 9.19 -4.40 8.96
N GLY A 38 8.81 -4.54 7.69
CA GLY A 38 9.56 -5.32 6.71
C GLY A 38 11.00 -4.80 6.52
N SER A 39 11.18 -3.48 6.49
CA SER A 39 12.49 -2.88 6.37
C SER A 39 13.38 -3.10 7.59
N ALA A 40 12.82 -3.04 8.80
CA ALA A 40 13.53 -3.30 10.03
C ALA A 40 14.08 -4.73 10.03
N TYR A 41 13.26 -5.72 9.68
CA TYR A 41 13.73 -7.10 9.49
C TYR A 41 14.79 -7.20 8.38
N SER A 42 14.60 -6.52 7.24
CA SER A 42 15.57 -6.58 6.13
C SER A 42 16.94 -6.04 6.51
N VAL A 43 17.01 -4.97 7.32
CA VAL A 43 18.26 -4.35 7.75
C VAL A 43 18.90 -5.14 8.89
N SER A 44 18.09 -5.72 9.78
CA SER A 44 18.61 -6.55 10.88
C SER A 44 19.14 -7.91 10.41
N LEU A 45 18.47 -8.56 9.46
CA LEU A 45 18.85 -9.90 8.97
C LEU A 45 19.87 -9.84 7.83
N ASN A 46 19.86 -8.77 7.03
CA ASN A 46 20.81 -8.55 5.94
C ASN A 46 21.36 -7.12 6.03
N PRO A 47 22.36 -6.86 6.88
CA PRO A 47 22.87 -5.50 7.09
C PRO A 47 23.41 -4.92 5.78
N ALA A 48 23.22 -3.61 5.59
CA ALA A 48 23.84 -2.89 4.50
C ALA A 48 25.27 -2.50 4.86
N ASP A 49 26.13 -2.32 3.87
CA ASP A 49 27.53 -1.92 4.08
C ASP A 49 27.66 -0.50 4.67
N SER A 50 26.61 0.32 4.54
CA SER A 50 26.57 1.68 5.07
C SER A 50 25.21 2.05 5.67
N THR A 51 25.22 2.99 6.62
CA THR A 51 24.00 3.54 7.22
C THR A 51 23.14 4.29 6.21
N LEU A 52 23.75 4.96 5.23
CA LEU A 52 23.03 5.63 4.15
C LEU A 52 22.28 4.65 3.26
N GLU A 53 22.90 3.52 2.93
CA GLU A 53 22.24 2.47 2.15
C GLU A 53 21.13 1.77 2.93
N ALA A 54 21.31 1.56 4.24
CA ALA A 54 20.24 1.08 5.12
C ALA A 54 19.04 2.04 5.14
N VAL A 55 19.27 3.35 5.27
CA VAL A 55 18.21 4.37 5.22
C VAL A 55 17.53 4.41 3.85
N ALA A 56 18.31 4.33 2.77
CA ALA A 56 17.76 4.24 1.41
C ALA A 56 16.88 3.00 1.22
N ARG A 57 17.30 1.85 1.76
CA ARG A 57 16.54 0.59 1.74
C ARG A 57 15.24 0.72 2.54
N VAL A 58 15.30 1.26 3.75
CA VAL A 58 14.12 1.53 4.59
C VAL A 58 13.14 2.46 3.89
N GLY A 59 13.65 3.52 3.29
CA GLY A 59 12.85 4.45 2.47
C GLY A 59 12.17 3.72 1.32
N ARG A 60 12.92 2.97 0.50
CA ARG A 60 12.36 2.21 -0.64
C ARG A 60 11.25 1.26 -0.21
N TYR A 61 11.45 0.47 0.84
CA TYR A 61 10.46 -0.49 1.34
C TYR A 61 9.20 0.20 1.87
N THR A 62 9.39 1.25 2.68
CA THR A 62 8.28 2.02 3.27
C THR A 62 7.47 2.74 2.20
N PHE A 63 8.13 3.44 1.28
CA PHE A 63 7.46 4.17 0.20
C PHE A 63 6.75 3.24 -0.77
N THR A 64 7.31 2.08 -1.10
CA THR A 64 6.65 1.10 -1.96
C THR A 64 5.40 0.55 -1.28
N ALA A 65 5.48 0.14 -0.02
CA ALA A 65 4.32 -0.36 0.72
C ALA A 65 3.24 0.72 0.93
N ALA A 66 3.66 1.96 1.20
CA ALA A 66 2.75 3.10 1.26
C ALA A 66 2.05 3.38 -0.08
N ALA A 67 2.78 3.34 -1.19
CA ALA A 67 2.21 3.52 -2.53
C ALA A 67 1.20 2.43 -2.89
N ILE A 68 1.47 1.17 -2.53
CA ILE A 68 0.52 0.06 -2.68
C ILE A 68 -0.77 0.35 -1.90
N GLY A 69 -0.66 0.77 -0.63
CA GLY A 69 -1.80 1.13 0.19
C GLY A 69 -2.59 2.33 -0.34
N ALA A 70 -1.90 3.32 -0.91
CA ALA A 70 -2.52 4.49 -1.54
C ALA A 70 -3.32 4.10 -2.79
N MET A 71 -2.71 3.34 -3.71
CA MET A 71 -3.36 2.91 -4.94
C MET A 71 -4.52 1.97 -4.66
N PHE A 72 -4.38 1.06 -3.69
CA PHE A 72 -5.50 0.25 -3.20
C PHE A 72 -6.67 1.14 -2.75
N GLY A 73 -6.44 2.07 -1.83
CA GLY A 73 -7.51 2.93 -1.28
C GLY A 73 -8.15 3.88 -2.30
N LEU A 74 -7.36 4.43 -3.23
CA LEU A 74 -7.88 5.28 -4.30
C LEU A 74 -8.72 4.45 -5.27
N THR A 75 -8.20 3.33 -5.73
CA THR A 75 -8.88 2.49 -6.72
C THR A 75 -10.15 1.85 -6.14
N THR A 76 -10.16 1.40 -4.88
CA THR A 76 -11.39 0.92 -4.25
C THR A 76 -12.45 2.02 -4.15
N CYS A 77 -12.06 3.24 -3.77
CA CYS A 77 -13.02 4.34 -3.66
C CYS A 77 -13.55 4.81 -5.02
N VAL A 78 -12.67 4.96 -6.02
CA VAL A 78 -13.06 5.37 -7.38
C VAL A 78 -13.92 4.30 -8.05
N SER A 79 -13.57 3.02 -7.90
CA SER A 79 -14.38 1.93 -8.47
C SER A 79 -15.77 1.84 -7.82
N ALA A 80 -15.88 2.07 -6.51
CA ALA A 80 -17.15 2.18 -5.81
C ALA A 80 -18.00 3.37 -6.30
N GLN A 81 -17.38 4.54 -6.55
CA GLN A 81 -18.08 5.71 -7.08
C GLN A 81 -18.56 5.51 -8.52
N VAL A 82 -17.71 4.98 -9.40
CA VAL A 82 -18.04 4.80 -10.83
C VAL A 82 -19.12 3.72 -11.04
N ARG A 83 -19.11 2.67 -10.21
CA ARG A 83 -20.05 1.55 -10.36
C ARG A 83 -21.34 1.73 -9.58
N GLU A 84 -21.46 2.79 -8.77
CA GLU A 84 -22.57 3.08 -7.85
C GLU A 84 -22.97 1.86 -6.98
N LYS A 85 -22.01 0.96 -6.76
CA LYS A 85 -22.17 -0.30 -6.03
C LYS A 85 -21.11 -0.37 -4.94
N PRO A 86 -21.35 0.26 -3.79
CA PRO A 86 -20.37 0.35 -2.71
C PRO A 86 -20.06 -1.01 -2.07
N ASP A 87 -21.04 -1.91 -2.00
CA ASP A 87 -20.93 -3.21 -1.30
C ASP A 87 -20.40 -4.35 -2.18
N ASP A 88 -19.88 -4.06 -3.38
CA ASP A 88 -19.39 -5.08 -4.30
C ASP A 88 -17.91 -5.42 -4.02
N PRO A 89 -17.59 -6.67 -3.63
CA PRO A 89 -16.20 -7.09 -3.38
C PRO A 89 -15.30 -6.94 -4.61
N LEU A 90 -15.86 -6.79 -5.82
CA LEU A 90 -15.08 -6.52 -7.02
C LEU A 90 -14.31 -5.17 -6.94
N ASN A 91 -14.80 -4.19 -6.18
CA ASN A 91 -14.09 -2.92 -5.98
C ASN A 91 -12.74 -3.16 -5.26
N TYR A 92 -12.76 -4.03 -4.25
CA TYR A 92 -11.57 -4.47 -3.52
C TYR A 92 -10.63 -5.30 -4.39
N PHE A 93 -11.17 -6.14 -5.28
CA PHE A 93 -10.36 -6.88 -6.26
C PHE A 93 -9.61 -5.94 -7.21
N ILE A 94 -10.28 -4.94 -7.77
CA ILE A 94 -9.65 -3.96 -8.66
C ILE A 94 -8.60 -3.14 -7.88
N GLY A 95 -8.90 -2.74 -6.64
CA GLY A 95 -7.92 -2.08 -5.77
C GLY A 95 -6.70 -2.95 -5.47
N GLY A 96 -6.90 -4.25 -5.22
CA GLY A 96 -5.82 -5.21 -5.02
C GLY A 96 -4.95 -5.37 -6.26
N CYS A 97 -5.55 -5.49 -7.44
CA CYS A 97 -4.83 -5.52 -8.72
C CYS A 97 -4.01 -4.24 -8.95
N ALA A 98 -4.58 -3.06 -8.67
CA ALA A 98 -3.85 -1.79 -8.78
C ALA A 98 -2.67 -1.74 -7.80
N GLY A 99 -2.86 -2.22 -6.56
CA GLY A 99 -1.77 -2.39 -5.59
C GLY A 99 -0.67 -3.33 -6.09
N GLY A 100 -1.04 -4.46 -6.69
CA GLY A 100 -0.10 -5.43 -7.26
C GLY A 100 0.69 -4.88 -8.46
N LEU A 101 0.03 -4.15 -9.36
CA LEU A 101 0.70 -3.43 -10.46
C LEU A 101 1.65 -2.35 -9.93
N THR A 102 1.26 -1.66 -8.85
CA THR A 102 2.12 -0.66 -8.19
C THR A 102 3.36 -1.32 -7.59
N LEU A 103 3.21 -2.48 -6.97
CA LEU A 103 4.36 -3.27 -6.52
C LEU A 103 5.24 -3.62 -7.73
N GLY A 104 4.67 -4.21 -8.78
CA GLY A 104 5.40 -4.61 -9.99
C GLY A 104 6.13 -3.46 -10.69
N ALA A 105 5.60 -2.24 -10.66
CA ALA A 105 6.26 -1.05 -11.20
C ALA A 105 7.40 -0.51 -10.30
N ARG A 106 7.38 -0.85 -9.01
CA ARG A 106 8.33 -0.34 -8.00
C ARG A 106 9.44 -1.33 -7.68
N SER A 107 9.15 -2.62 -7.76
CA SER A 107 10.16 -3.66 -7.82
C SER A 107 10.52 -3.86 -9.28
N GLU A 108 11.73 -3.50 -9.67
CA GLU A 108 12.31 -3.88 -10.96
C GLU A 108 12.33 -5.43 -11.04
N TRP A 109 11.22 -6.03 -11.43
CA TRP A 109 11.21 -7.42 -11.86
C TRP A 109 11.85 -7.44 -13.25
N PRO A 110 12.75 -8.38 -13.54
CA PRO A 110 13.16 -8.63 -14.91
C PRO A 110 11.89 -8.91 -15.71
N PHE A 111 11.52 -8.03 -16.64
CA PHE A 111 10.45 -8.33 -17.56
C PHE A 111 10.97 -9.45 -18.47
N PRO A 112 10.23 -10.55 -18.69
CA PRO A 112 10.66 -11.61 -19.61
C PRO A 112 10.89 -11.16 -21.06
N GLY A 113 10.67 -9.87 -21.38
CA GLY A 113 10.78 -9.29 -22.71
C GLY A 113 12.06 -8.49 -22.99
N ASP A 114 12.96 -8.32 -22.03
CA ASP A 114 14.15 -7.45 -22.20
C ASP A 114 15.36 -8.18 -22.81
N SER A 115 15.14 -9.30 -23.52
CA SER A 115 16.19 -10.14 -24.11
C SER A 115 16.09 -10.29 -25.64
N MET A 116 15.66 -9.25 -26.35
CA MET A 116 15.74 -9.20 -27.82
C MET A 116 16.59 -8.04 -28.33
#